data_AF-A0A7Y6ZHX1-F1
#
_entry.id   AF-A0A7Y6ZHX1-F1
#
_cell.length_a   1.000
_cell.length_b   1.000
_cell.length_c   1.000
_cell.angle_alpha   90.00
_cell.angle_beta   90.00
_cell.angle_gamma   90.00
#
_symmetry.space_group_name_H-M   'P 1'
#
loop_
_entity.id
_entity.type
_entity.pdbx_description
1 polymer ?
#
loop_
_entity_poly.entity_id
_entity_poly.type
_entity_poly.pdbx_seq_one_letter_code
_entity_poly.pdbx_strand_id
1 'polypeptide(L)'
;IAAANVGYFDGNSFRIVAEKMAYPNGLVTDPSGKKLFVASSRGFMIRVFDIKENGDLDQVEDISVGTGVDNLELDENGEIWTGAHPDLMTFSAYASGKKEFAPSEILKISYQDGQSKLESVWVDDGQTLSATSVAIPFGDYLFLGNVMDSKFLILKK
;
A
#
# COMPACT_ATOMS: atom_id res chain seq x y z
N ILE A 1 7.98 17.33 -3.99
CA ILE A 1 7.35 16.00 -4.08
C ILE A 1 7.19 15.70 -5.57
N ALA A 2 7.83 14.67 -6.12
CA ALA A 2 7.57 14.27 -7.49
C ALA A 2 6.14 13.69 -7.53
N ALA A 3 5.29 14.32 -8.33
CA ALA A 3 3.92 13.89 -8.57
C ALA A 3 3.92 12.75 -9.60
N ALA A 4 3.05 11.76 -9.39
CA ALA A 4 2.75 10.73 -10.37
C ALA A 4 1.23 10.52 -10.44
N ASN A 5 0.80 9.69 -11.39
CA ASN A 5 -0.59 9.58 -11.82
C ASN A 5 -1.05 8.11 -11.76
N VAL A 6 -2.37 7.90 -11.71
CA VAL A 6 -3.01 6.61 -11.93
C VAL A 6 -3.60 6.60 -13.34
N GLY A 7 -3.26 5.56 -14.11
CA GLY A 7 -3.77 5.34 -15.45
C GLY A 7 -4.78 4.20 -15.50
N TYR A 8 -5.71 4.29 -16.45
CA TYR A 8 -6.66 3.24 -16.76
C TYR A 8 -6.46 2.78 -18.21
N PHE A 9 -6.53 1.46 -18.41
CA PHE A 9 -6.43 0.82 -19.71
C PHE A 9 -7.61 -0.15 -19.88
N ASP A 10 -8.45 0.08 -20.89
CA ASP A 10 -9.65 -0.73 -21.16
C ASP A 10 -9.39 -1.96 -22.06
N GLY A 11 -8.13 -2.21 -22.42
CA GLY A 11 -7.73 -3.23 -23.40
C GLY A 11 -7.43 -2.67 -24.80
N ASN A 12 -7.88 -1.44 -25.09
CA ASN A 12 -7.67 -0.76 -26.38
C ASN A 12 -6.98 0.61 -26.22
N SER A 13 -7.37 1.39 -25.22
CA SER A 13 -6.95 2.78 -25.03
C SER A 13 -6.50 3.04 -23.59
N PHE A 14 -5.47 3.88 -23.45
CA PHE A 14 -4.93 4.31 -22.17
C PHE A 14 -5.30 5.77 -21.90
N ARG A 15 -5.65 6.08 -20.66
CA ARG A 15 -5.80 7.47 -20.18
C ARG A 15 -5.42 7.62 -18.73
N ILE A 16 -5.11 8.84 -18.33
CA ILE A 16 -4.89 9.20 -16.94
C ILE A 16 -6.24 9.48 -16.27
N VAL A 17 -6.47 8.85 -15.12
CA VAL A 17 -7.74 8.93 -14.37
C VAL A 17 -7.59 9.52 -12.97
N ALA A 18 -6.35 9.64 -12.46
CA ALA A 18 -6.04 10.48 -11.31
C ALA A 18 -4.64 11.09 -11.47
N GLU A 19 -4.47 12.35 -11.09
CA GLU A 19 -3.23 13.09 -11.27
C GLU A 19 -2.65 13.61 -9.95
N LYS A 20 -1.37 14.02 -9.99
CA LYS A 20 -0.70 14.80 -8.94
C LYS A 20 -0.66 14.10 -7.57
N MET A 21 -0.59 12.77 -7.57
CA MET A 21 -0.48 11.98 -6.33
C MET A 21 0.96 11.96 -5.82
N ALA A 22 1.11 11.94 -4.50
CA ALA A 22 2.41 11.90 -3.83
C ALA A 22 2.99 10.48 -3.83
N TYR A 23 3.51 10.08 -5.00
CA TYR A 23 4.06 8.75 -5.26
C TYR A 23 2.99 7.64 -5.11
N PRO A 24 2.03 7.54 -6.05
CA PRO A 24 1.09 6.43 -6.09
C PRO A 24 1.86 5.12 -6.34
N ASN A 25 1.68 4.13 -5.47
CA ASN A 25 2.44 2.88 -5.52
C ASN A 25 1.52 1.66 -5.66
N GLY A 26 1.03 1.11 -4.56
CA GLY A 26 0.01 0.05 -4.57
C GLY A 26 -1.39 0.55 -4.89
N LEU A 27 -2.19 -0.31 -5.52
CA LEU A 27 -3.62 -0.08 -5.73
C LEU A 27 -4.38 -1.40 -5.62
N VAL A 28 -5.58 -1.35 -5.05
CA VAL A 28 -6.49 -2.51 -4.95
C VAL A 28 -7.94 -2.04 -4.98
N THR A 29 -8.84 -2.87 -5.49
CA THR A 29 -10.27 -2.59 -5.41
C THR A 29 -10.89 -3.18 -4.15
N ASP A 30 -12.03 -2.64 -3.72
CA ASP A 30 -12.88 -3.36 -2.75
C ASP A 30 -13.46 -4.65 -3.38
N PRO A 31 -14.03 -5.57 -2.59
CA PRO A 31 -14.61 -6.81 -3.12
C PRO A 31 -15.71 -6.59 -4.18
N SER A 32 -16.42 -5.45 -4.12
CA SER A 32 -17.47 -5.15 -5.10
C SER A 32 -16.93 -4.57 -6.41
N GLY A 33 -15.66 -4.19 -6.46
CA GLY A 33 -15.03 -3.54 -7.62
C GLY A 33 -15.54 -2.12 -7.88
N LYS A 34 -16.17 -1.46 -6.89
CA LYS A 34 -16.74 -0.11 -7.02
C LYS A 34 -15.85 0.96 -6.41
N LYS A 35 -14.94 0.60 -5.51
CA LYS A 35 -13.97 1.50 -4.91
C LYS A 35 -12.56 1.10 -5.26
N LEU A 36 -11.72 2.09 -5.52
CA LEU A 36 -10.28 1.91 -5.68
C LEU A 36 -9.56 2.57 -4.52
N PHE A 37 -8.67 1.81 -3.88
CA PHE A 37 -7.73 2.31 -2.88
C PHE A 37 -6.37 2.45 -3.54
N VAL A 38 -5.73 3.60 -3.37
CA VAL A 38 -4.41 3.87 -3.94
C VAL A 38 -3.49 4.38 -2.84
N ALA A 39 -2.40 3.65 -2.61
CA ALA A 39 -1.36 4.06 -1.67
C ALA A 39 -0.66 5.32 -2.18
N SER A 40 -0.55 6.35 -1.33
CA SER A 40 0.20 7.57 -1.58
C SER A 40 1.41 7.57 -0.65
N SER A 41 2.47 6.87 -1.05
CA SER A 41 3.60 6.51 -0.15
C SER A 41 4.24 7.73 0.50
N ARG A 42 4.43 8.81 -0.27
CA ARG A 42 5.02 10.07 0.25
C ARG A 42 3.99 11.02 0.85
N GLY A 43 2.71 10.72 0.67
CA GLY A 43 1.62 11.41 1.33
C GLY A 43 1.24 10.81 2.68
N PHE A 44 1.79 9.63 3.04
CA PHE A 44 1.45 8.89 4.25
C PHE A 44 -0.06 8.67 4.39
N MET A 45 -0.69 8.31 3.28
CA MET A 45 -2.14 8.13 3.19
C MET A 45 -2.53 7.08 2.13
N ILE A 46 -3.74 6.56 2.24
CA ILE A 46 -4.43 5.84 1.17
C ILE A 46 -5.54 6.74 0.63
N ARG A 47 -5.59 6.93 -0.68
CA ARG A 47 -6.65 7.70 -1.34
C ARG A 47 -7.74 6.75 -1.79
N VAL A 48 -8.99 7.09 -1.52
CA VAL A 48 -10.16 6.29 -1.87
C VAL A 48 -10.90 6.97 -3.00
N PHE A 49 -11.23 6.19 -4.03
CA PHE A 49 -11.99 6.66 -5.18
C PHE A 49 -13.21 5.78 -5.41
N ASP A 50 -14.31 6.38 -5.88
CA ASP A 50 -15.37 5.65 -6.54
C ASP A 50 -14.99 5.43 -8.01
N ILE A 51 -15.21 4.21 -8.51
CA ILE A 51 -14.94 3.80 -9.89
C ILE A 51 -16.23 3.99 -10.70
N LYS A 52 -16.19 4.84 -11.72
CA LYS A 52 -17.30 5.00 -12.67
C LYS A 52 -17.35 3.85 -13.65
N GLU A 53 -18.50 3.65 -14.29
CA GLU A 53 -18.70 2.63 -15.32
C GLU A 53 -17.69 2.72 -16.48
N ASN A 54 -17.23 3.93 -16.80
CA ASN A 54 -16.24 4.14 -17.86
C ASN A 54 -14.79 3.91 -17.39
N GLY A 55 -14.55 3.71 -16.09
CA GLY A 55 -13.22 3.55 -15.46
C GLY A 55 -12.60 4.84 -14.92
N ASP A 56 -13.28 5.99 -15.03
CA ASP A 56 -12.83 7.22 -14.39
C ASP A 56 -13.01 7.14 -12.87
N LEU A 57 -12.23 7.93 -12.14
CA LEU A 57 -12.18 7.91 -10.69
C LEU A 57 -12.70 9.23 -10.10
N ASP A 58 -13.65 9.14 -9.17
CA ASP A 58 -14.06 10.27 -8.33
C ASP A 58 -13.44 10.13 -6.95
N GLN A 59 -12.64 11.11 -6.50
CA GLN A 59 -12.02 11.05 -5.17
C GLN A 59 -13.09 11.21 -4.08
N VAL A 60 -13.10 10.29 -3.12
CA VAL A 60 -14.05 10.26 -2.00
C VAL A 60 -13.41 10.79 -0.73
N GLU A 61 -12.26 10.23 -0.34
CA GLU A 61 -11.55 10.58 0.89
C GLU A 61 -10.06 10.22 0.84
N ASP A 62 -9.31 10.73 1.81
CA ASP A 62 -7.92 10.37 2.07
C ASP A 62 -7.81 9.81 3.51
N ILE A 63 -7.39 8.55 3.64
CA ILE A 63 -7.16 7.87 4.92
C ILE A 63 -5.72 8.11 5.33
N SER A 64 -5.49 8.91 6.37
CA SER A 64 -4.13 9.13 6.90
C SER A 64 -3.65 7.89 7.66
N VAL A 65 -2.49 7.35 7.25
CA VAL A 65 -1.91 6.13 7.85
C VAL A 65 -0.60 6.39 8.60
N GLY A 66 0.04 7.54 8.39
CA GLY A 66 1.21 7.97 9.18
C GLY A 66 2.53 7.27 8.84
N THR A 67 2.53 6.35 7.88
CA THR A 67 3.69 5.55 7.45
C THR A 67 3.76 5.49 5.92
N GLY A 68 4.94 5.19 5.37
CA GLY A 68 5.16 5.11 3.93
C GLY A 68 4.57 3.83 3.33
N VAL A 69 3.24 3.80 3.13
CA VAL A 69 2.53 2.64 2.54
C VAL A 69 3.01 2.32 1.13
N ASP A 70 3.09 1.04 0.81
CA ASP A 70 3.65 0.54 -0.45
C ASP A 70 2.58 -0.23 -1.24
N ASN A 71 2.69 -1.56 -1.40
CA ASN A 71 1.68 -2.36 -2.10
C ASN A 71 0.46 -2.60 -1.21
N LEU A 72 -0.72 -2.68 -1.83
CA LEU A 72 -1.99 -2.96 -1.17
C LEU A 72 -2.52 -4.31 -1.65
N GLU A 73 -2.90 -5.17 -0.72
CA GLU A 73 -3.50 -6.48 -0.99
C GLU A 73 -4.82 -6.60 -0.26
N LEU A 74 -5.76 -7.37 -0.81
CA LEU A 74 -7.07 -7.59 -0.21
C LEU A 74 -7.16 -9.03 0.31
N ASP A 75 -7.68 -9.22 1.52
CA ASP A 75 -8.04 -10.55 2.00
C ASP A 75 -9.49 -10.95 1.66
N GLU A 76 -9.82 -12.19 1.97
CA GLU A 76 -11.15 -12.78 1.74
C GLU A 76 -12.30 -12.08 2.50
N ASN A 77 -12.00 -11.30 3.53
CA ASN A 77 -12.97 -10.52 4.29
C ASN A 77 -13.08 -9.08 3.80
N GLY A 78 -12.29 -8.69 2.81
CA GLY A 78 -12.23 -7.32 2.30
C GLY A 78 -11.35 -6.39 3.15
N GLU A 79 -10.51 -6.92 4.03
CA GLU A 79 -9.51 -6.14 4.74
C GLU A 79 -8.32 -5.87 3.82
N ILE A 80 -7.78 -4.66 3.89
CA ILE A 80 -6.60 -4.28 3.10
C ILE A 80 -5.35 -4.51 3.95
N TRP A 81 -4.37 -5.20 3.38
CA TRP A 81 -3.07 -5.47 3.96
C TRP A 81 -1.99 -4.74 3.17
N THR A 82 -1.02 -4.17 3.88
CA THR A 82 0.08 -3.43 3.23
C THR A 82 1.37 -3.56 4.01
N GLY A 83 2.48 -3.68 3.26
CA GLY A 83 3.81 -3.40 3.79
C GLY A 83 4.09 -1.92 3.72
N ALA A 84 4.76 -1.39 4.74
CA ALA A 84 5.05 0.03 4.85
C ALA A 84 6.46 0.31 5.34
N HIS A 85 6.89 1.55 5.07
CA HIS A 85 8.17 2.11 5.45
C HIS A 85 7.99 3.19 6.52
N PRO A 86 8.20 2.88 7.82
CA PRO A 86 8.01 3.84 8.92
C PRO A 86 8.91 5.09 8.82
N ASP A 87 10.08 4.94 8.19
CA ASP A 87 11.01 6.04 7.95
C ASP A 87 11.53 5.97 6.50
N LEU A 88 10.93 6.79 5.62
CA LEU A 88 11.32 6.88 4.21
C LEU A 88 12.77 7.34 3.98
N MET A 89 13.36 8.10 4.91
CA MET A 89 14.76 8.52 4.81
C MET A 89 15.69 7.35 5.12
N THR A 90 15.38 6.58 6.15
CA THR A 90 16.12 5.35 6.46
C THR A 90 15.94 4.30 5.36
N PHE A 91 14.73 4.12 4.82
CA PHE A 91 14.49 3.26 3.65
C PHE A 91 15.35 3.68 2.44
N SER A 92 15.38 4.96 2.09
CA SER A 92 16.19 5.47 0.98
C SER A 92 17.70 5.25 1.19
N ALA A 93 18.18 5.42 2.42
CA ALA A 93 19.56 5.12 2.78
C ALA A 93 19.87 3.61 2.65
N TYR A 94 18.98 2.75 3.12
CA TYR A 94 19.08 1.29 2.98
C TYR A 94 19.09 0.86 1.51
N ALA A 95 18.12 1.32 0.71
CA ALA A 95 18.00 0.99 -0.72
C ALA A 95 19.20 1.47 -1.55
N SER A 96 19.95 2.48 -1.07
CA SER A 96 21.19 2.95 -1.68
C SER A 96 22.47 2.33 -1.09
N GLY A 97 22.34 1.34 -0.20
CA GLY A 97 23.47 0.64 0.44
C GLY A 97 24.21 1.45 1.51
N LYS A 98 23.64 2.58 1.96
CA LYS A 98 24.23 3.46 2.99
C LYS A 98 23.86 3.06 4.42
N LYS A 99 22.82 2.25 4.58
CA LYS A 99 22.43 1.60 5.83
C LYS A 99 22.26 0.11 5.59
N GLU A 100 22.56 -0.68 6.60
CA GLU A 100 22.43 -2.14 6.54
C GLU A 100 20.97 -2.60 6.65
N PHE A 101 20.15 -1.89 7.44
CA PHE A 101 18.75 -2.23 7.68
C PHE A 101 17.83 -1.02 7.54
N ALA A 102 16.55 -1.28 7.28
CA ALA A 102 15.48 -0.30 7.36
C ALA A 102 14.26 -0.88 8.09
N PRO A 103 13.60 -0.09 8.97
CA PRO A 103 12.40 -0.53 9.66
C PRO A 103 11.30 -0.98 8.71
N SER A 104 10.47 -1.88 9.22
CA SER A 104 9.35 -2.47 8.50
C SER A 104 8.08 -2.40 9.35
N GLU A 105 6.94 -2.28 8.68
CA GLU A 105 5.63 -2.29 9.32
C GLU A 105 4.62 -2.98 8.41
N ILE A 106 3.75 -3.81 8.99
CA ILE A 106 2.56 -4.35 8.32
C ILE A 106 1.32 -3.71 8.94
N LEU A 107 0.51 -3.10 8.09
CA LEU A 107 -0.79 -2.54 8.46
C LEU A 107 -1.92 -3.42 7.92
N LYS A 108 -2.97 -3.55 8.74
CA LYS A 108 -4.30 -4.01 8.32
C LYS A 108 -5.28 -2.84 8.40
N ILE A 109 -6.09 -2.69 7.36
CA ILE A 109 -6.97 -1.55 7.18
C ILE A 109 -8.37 -2.07 6.83
N SER A 110 -9.31 -1.83 7.73
CA SER A 110 -10.73 -2.08 7.50
C SER A 110 -11.36 -0.81 6.92
N TYR A 111 -12.21 -0.96 5.91
CA TYR A 111 -12.96 0.17 5.35
C TYR A 111 -14.42 -0.22 5.08
N GLN A 112 -15.34 0.37 5.83
CA GLN A 112 -16.79 0.11 5.70
C GLN A 112 -17.57 1.41 5.91
N ASP A 113 -18.54 1.68 5.03
CA ASP A 113 -19.46 2.83 5.13
C ASP A 113 -18.77 4.18 5.36
N GLY A 114 -17.62 4.42 4.73
CA GLY A 114 -16.85 5.67 4.86
C GLY A 114 -16.09 5.79 6.18
N GLN A 115 -15.95 4.70 6.94
CA GLN A 115 -15.16 4.63 8.15
C GLN A 115 -13.97 3.70 7.93
N SER A 116 -12.79 4.16 8.31
CA SER A 116 -11.57 3.38 8.29
C SER A 116 -11.11 3.02 9.71
N LYS A 117 -10.57 1.81 9.86
CA LYS A 117 -9.87 1.37 11.06
C LYS A 117 -8.48 0.89 10.66
N LEU A 118 -7.46 1.43 11.34
CA LEU A 118 -6.06 1.08 11.12
C LEU A 118 -5.54 0.23 12.27
N GLU A 119 -4.81 -0.82 11.95
CA GLU A 119 -4.15 -1.68 12.92
C GLU A 119 -2.71 -1.97 12.46
N SER A 120 -1.73 -1.65 13.29
CA SER A 120 -0.34 -2.08 13.10
C SER A 120 -0.21 -3.49 13.66
N VAL A 121 -0.08 -4.46 12.74
CA VAL A 121 -0.11 -5.89 13.07
C VAL A 121 1.30 -6.40 13.38
N TRP A 122 2.32 -5.81 12.75
CA TRP A 122 3.71 -6.19 12.95
C TRP A 122 4.63 -5.01 12.67
N VAL A 123 5.64 -4.82 13.52
CA VAL A 123 6.68 -3.80 13.37
C VAL A 123 8.02 -4.44 13.69
N ASP A 124 9.04 -4.12 12.91
CA ASP A 124 10.41 -4.59 13.09
C ASP A 124 11.39 -3.46 12.81
N ASP A 125 12.53 -3.48 13.50
CA ASP A 125 13.59 -2.49 13.30
C ASP A 125 14.39 -2.72 12.00
N GLY A 126 14.09 -3.80 11.28
CA GLY A 126 14.67 -4.19 10.01
C GLY A 126 15.64 -5.36 10.12
N GLN A 127 16.01 -5.79 11.32
CA GLN A 127 16.95 -6.91 11.50
C GLN A 127 16.35 -8.26 11.11
N THR A 128 15.03 -8.43 11.24
CA THR A 128 14.36 -9.68 10.82
C THR A 128 14.07 -9.64 9.33
N LEU A 129 13.48 -8.53 8.86
CA LEU A 129 13.15 -8.28 7.47
C LEU A 129 13.13 -6.77 7.22
N SER A 130 14.03 -6.27 6.38
CA SER A 130 14.12 -4.84 6.09
C SER A 130 13.18 -4.38 4.99
N ALA A 131 12.59 -3.20 5.16
CA ALA A 131 11.79 -2.48 4.15
C ALA A 131 10.67 -3.32 3.50
N THR A 132 9.77 -3.87 4.32
CA THR A 132 8.58 -4.59 3.82
C THR A 132 7.78 -3.72 2.86
N SER A 133 7.47 -4.27 1.70
CA SER A 133 6.73 -3.57 0.63
C SER A 133 5.36 -4.18 0.36
N VAL A 134 5.10 -5.41 0.83
CA VAL A 134 3.83 -6.11 0.61
C VAL A 134 3.57 -7.11 1.73
N ALA A 135 2.31 -7.28 2.10
CA ALA A 135 1.83 -8.35 2.97
C ALA A 135 0.67 -9.05 2.28
N ILE A 136 0.89 -10.28 1.82
CA ILE A 136 -0.11 -11.06 1.09
C ILE A 136 -0.81 -12.01 2.09
N PRO A 137 -2.11 -11.84 2.35
CA PRO A 137 -2.89 -12.75 3.18
C PRO A 137 -3.23 -14.04 2.41
N PHE A 138 -2.99 -15.20 3.04
CA PHE A 138 -3.36 -16.50 2.49
C PHE A 138 -3.69 -17.50 3.61
N GLY A 139 -4.97 -17.79 3.80
CA GLY A 139 -5.46 -18.59 4.92
C GLY A 139 -5.07 -17.99 6.26
N ASP A 140 -4.40 -18.78 7.10
CA ASP A 140 -3.88 -18.38 8.42
C ASP A 140 -2.50 -17.72 8.37
N TYR A 141 -2.00 -17.36 7.18
CA TYR A 141 -0.65 -16.87 7.00
C TYR A 141 -0.61 -15.51 6.30
N LEU A 142 0.45 -14.75 6.57
CA LEU A 142 0.84 -13.52 5.87
C LEU A 142 2.22 -13.71 5.27
N PHE A 143 2.33 -13.53 3.95
CA PHE A 143 3.60 -13.56 3.23
C PHE A 143 4.12 -12.14 3.06
N LEU A 144 5.23 -11.83 3.70
CA LEU A 144 5.82 -10.50 3.73
C LEU A 144 6.96 -10.40 2.71
N GLY A 145 6.74 -9.61 1.66
CA GLY A 145 7.76 -9.25 0.70
C GLY A 145 8.41 -7.90 1.05
N ASN A 146 9.56 -7.63 0.44
CA ASN A 146 10.33 -6.41 0.64
C ASN A 146 11.00 -5.97 -0.68
N VAL A 147 11.67 -4.82 -0.64
CA VAL A 147 12.29 -4.22 -1.83
C VAL A 147 13.69 -4.79 -2.16
N MET A 148 14.56 -5.02 -1.16
CA MET A 148 16.00 -5.25 -1.37
C MET A 148 16.64 -6.38 -0.55
N ASP A 149 15.95 -6.86 0.48
CA ASP A 149 16.40 -7.95 1.34
C ASP A 149 16.41 -9.29 0.57
N SER A 150 17.29 -10.18 1.01
CA SER A 150 17.51 -11.50 0.40
C SER A 150 16.49 -12.56 0.81
N LYS A 151 15.57 -12.21 1.71
CA LYS A 151 14.61 -13.12 2.34
C LYS A 151 13.21 -12.58 2.20
N PHE A 152 12.22 -13.43 2.46
CA PHE A 152 10.85 -13.02 2.76
C PHE A 152 10.43 -13.72 4.05
N LEU A 153 9.41 -13.21 4.73
CA LEU A 153 8.92 -13.77 5.99
C LEU A 153 7.51 -14.33 5.81
N ILE A 154 7.20 -15.41 6.53
CA ILE A 154 5.84 -15.91 6.65
C ILE A 154 5.44 -15.78 8.11
N LEU A 155 4.42 -14.98 8.38
CA LEU A 155 3.82 -14.87 9.71
C LEU A 155 2.55 -15.72 9.78
N LYS A 156 2.19 -16.16 10.99
CA LYS A 156 0.86 -16.69 11.27
C LYS A 156 -0.03 -15.53 11.70
N LYS A 157 -1.19 -15.39 11.05
CA LYS A 157 -2.20 -14.33 11.27
C LYS A 157 -2.91 -14.48 12.61
#